data_AF-A0A953IJZ7-F1
#
_entry.id   AF-A0A953IJZ7-F1
#
_cell.length_a   1.000
_cell.length_b   1.000
_cell.length_c   1.000
_cell.angle_alpha   90.00
_cell.angle_beta   90.00
_cell.angle_gamma   90.00
#
_symmetry.space_group_name_H-M   'P 1'
#
loop_
_entity.id
_entity.type
_entity.pdbx_description
1 polymer ?
#
loop_
_entity_poly.entity_id
_entity_poly.type
_entity_poly.pdbx_seq_one_letter_code
_entity_poly.pdbx_strand_id
1 'polypeptide(L)'
;YAPTAATRKARLEFVPLARGEDPRAVVVGQGLEYRLAWVLQPRFAGSDTEWEALVDAHSGELIAFEDKTNYASTRTLVGGVYPLANDGDGSDGTLQSYPLPFAHVTTGVGTFATDSGGNLAVCVDGSISTTLAGPYVVMSDVCGAVSESTAGAVLDLAGTVGSTPHDCTVPAGHSTGDTASARSAFSEINKIAEMGRGHLPNNTWLRTPLPVQVNIVDTCNASGGPAQLRFFRSGGGCTNTGEIAGVFDHEWGHGMDGADAAPGISNPGEGIADIYASLRLNTSCIGRNFQLGDNCGGYGDPCTQCDGVRDIDYAKRSSGNPHNITFIGPACGSGNSTPCGGSTHCEGSVYAESVWDLWNRDLIGAPFSMSLDTAREVATRLTFTGGQLVTTWFQCTQGSGGCPATSGYMNYLAADDDDGNLANGTPHMQAIHAAFNRHGIACSTPTVQNSGCAGAPTAAPTVTTQALDRGALVSWTAVAGADSYRVYRTEGVAGCNYGKTLIGETAGTTWTDGDGLANGRTYNYMVIAMGDGDACFGPASACSAVAPTPAANLAIRPAAVTIFDGDGDAFLDNCESARVT
;
A
#
# COMPACT_ATOMS: atom_id res chain seq x y z
N TYR A 1 4.82 34.70 -19.63
CA TYR A 1 3.57 33.93 -19.53
C TYR A 1 2.54 34.77 -18.77
N ALA A 2 1.26 34.75 -19.17
CA ALA A 2 0.20 35.44 -18.43
C ALA A 2 -0.34 34.52 -17.32
N PRO A 3 -0.55 35.00 -16.09
CA PRO A 3 -1.10 34.18 -15.01
C PRO A 3 -2.56 33.83 -15.29
N THR A 4 -2.95 32.58 -15.02
CA THR A 4 -4.29 32.04 -15.35
C THR A 4 -5.18 31.84 -14.14
N ALA A 5 -4.61 31.58 -12.95
CA ALA A 5 -5.29 31.53 -11.66
C ALA A 5 -4.27 31.55 -10.49
N ALA A 6 -4.71 31.90 -9.27
CA ALA A 6 -3.92 31.73 -8.06
C ALA A 6 -4.29 30.39 -7.38
N THR A 7 -3.30 29.62 -6.94
CA THR A 7 -3.51 28.32 -6.25
C THR A 7 -4.03 28.49 -4.82
N ARG A 8 -3.78 29.65 -4.20
CA ARG A 8 -4.32 30.05 -2.90
C ARG A 8 -4.67 31.54 -2.90
N LYS A 9 -5.46 31.95 -1.90
CA LYS A 9 -5.70 33.37 -1.64
C LYS A 9 -4.38 34.04 -1.27
N ALA A 10 -4.11 35.21 -1.85
CA ALA A 10 -3.01 36.07 -1.45
C ALA A 10 -3.10 36.37 0.05
N ARG A 11 -1.95 36.35 0.72
CA ARG A 11 -1.84 36.60 2.17
C ARG A 11 -0.67 37.52 2.48
N LEU A 12 -0.73 38.19 3.62
CA LEU A 12 0.31 39.08 4.11
C LEU A 12 1.19 38.34 5.12
N GLU A 13 2.49 38.44 4.98
CA GLU A 13 3.48 37.84 5.90
C GLU A 13 4.60 38.83 6.21
N PHE A 14 5.17 38.73 7.41
CA PHE A 14 6.44 39.40 7.73
C PHE A 14 7.60 38.49 7.31
N VAL A 15 8.34 38.92 6.30
CA VAL A 15 9.47 38.19 5.73
C VAL A 15 10.77 38.70 6.39
N PRO A 16 11.53 37.83 7.08
CA PRO A 16 12.86 38.17 7.54
C PRO A 16 13.84 38.22 6.36
N LEU A 17 14.60 39.30 6.25
CA LEU A 17 15.65 39.49 5.25
C LEU A 17 16.99 39.75 5.94
N ALA A 18 18.06 39.19 5.38
CA ALA A 18 19.41 39.46 5.87
C ALA A 18 19.78 40.93 5.61
N ARG A 19 20.37 41.59 6.62
CA ARG A 19 20.73 43.01 6.51
C ARG A 19 22.13 43.17 5.93
N GLY A 20 22.22 43.59 4.66
CA GLY A 20 23.49 43.82 3.96
C GLY A 20 24.04 42.57 3.24
N GLU A 21 24.96 42.77 2.30
CA GLU A 21 25.49 41.70 1.43
C GLU A 21 26.56 40.82 2.09
N ASP A 22 27.20 41.27 3.17
CA ASP A 22 28.21 40.51 3.94
C ASP A 22 27.76 40.32 5.39
N PRO A 23 27.39 39.10 5.81
CA PRO A 23 26.98 38.79 7.19
C PRO A 23 28.03 39.13 8.24
N ARG A 24 29.32 39.24 7.86
CA ARG A 24 30.43 39.59 8.76
C ARG A 24 30.58 41.10 8.98
N ALA A 25 29.94 41.92 8.16
CA ALA A 25 29.94 43.37 8.27
C ALA A 25 28.77 43.93 9.09
N VAL A 26 27.86 43.07 9.56
CA VAL A 26 26.67 43.47 10.30
C VAL A 26 26.92 43.42 11.81
N VAL A 27 26.46 44.45 12.52
CA VAL A 27 26.54 44.50 13.99
C VAL A 27 25.75 43.33 14.58
N VAL A 28 26.36 42.60 15.54
CA VAL A 28 25.72 41.49 16.25
C VAL A 28 24.37 41.95 16.82
N GLY A 29 23.29 41.22 16.49
CA GLY A 29 21.92 41.56 16.86
C GLY A 29 21.16 42.41 15.84
N GLN A 30 21.76 42.80 14.72
CA GLN A 30 21.13 43.56 13.63
C GLN A 30 21.14 42.84 12.27
N GLY A 31 21.34 41.52 12.28
CA GLY A 31 21.47 40.69 11.07
C GLY A 31 20.19 40.51 10.26
N LEU A 32 19.03 40.87 10.81
CA LEU A 32 17.73 40.69 10.18
C LEU A 32 16.98 42.02 10.13
N GLU A 33 16.42 42.33 8.96
CA GLU A 33 15.31 43.25 8.82
C GLU A 33 14.02 42.47 8.50
N TYR A 34 12.86 43.02 8.82
CA TYR A 34 11.58 42.40 8.49
C TYR A 34 10.84 43.30 7.53
N ARG A 35 10.36 42.72 6.43
CA ARG A 35 9.49 43.41 5.48
C ARG A 35 8.12 42.78 5.47
N LEU A 36 7.09 43.61 5.44
CA LEU A 36 5.73 43.14 5.23
C LEU A 36 5.56 42.87 3.73
N ALA A 37 5.20 41.65 3.35
CA ALA A 37 5.09 41.24 1.96
C ALA A 37 3.76 40.53 1.68
N TRP A 38 3.24 40.71 0.47
CA TRP A 38 2.24 39.85 -0.15
C TRP A 38 2.89 38.57 -0.62
N VAL A 39 2.38 37.43 -0.14
CA VAL A 39 2.68 36.12 -0.70
C VAL A 39 1.67 35.82 -1.79
N LEU A 40 2.13 35.81 -3.03
CA LEU A 40 1.35 35.51 -4.22
C LEU A 40 1.78 34.15 -4.76
N GLN A 41 0.83 33.29 -5.12
CA GLN A 41 1.16 31.98 -5.71
C GLN A 41 0.56 31.85 -7.11
N PRO A 42 1.21 32.43 -8.14
CA PRO A 42 0.68 32.45 -9.50
C PRO A 42 0.86 31.09 -10.19
N ARG A 43 -0.14 30.68 -10.97
CA ARG A 43 0.03 29.67 -12.03
C ARG A 43 0.09 30.34 -13.40
N PHE A 44 0.95 29.82 -14.26
CA PHE A 44 1.14 30.29 -15.63
C PHE A 44 0.47 29.34 -16.63
N ALA A 45 -0.14 29.89 -17.69
CA ALA A 45 -0.75 29.08 -18.74
C ALA A 45 0.27 28.11 -19.36
N GLY A 46 -0.02 26.81 -19.32
CA GLY A 46 0.83 25.77 -19.90
C GLY A 46 2.02 25.33 -19.04
N SER A 47 2.02 25.64 -17.74
CA SER A 47 3.04 25.18 -16.79
C SER A 47 2.35 24.56 -15.56
N ASP A 48 2.82 23.38 -15.15
CA ASP A 48 2.31 22.64 -13.98
C ASP A 48 3.06 22.98 -12.68
N THR A 49 3.82 24.08 -12.73
CA THR A 49 4.79 24.48 -11.72
C THR A 49 4.11 25.43 -10.72
N GLU A 50 4.27 25.20 -9.41
CA GLU A 50 3.78 26.09 -8.36
C GLU A 50 4.81 27.17 -8.05
N TRP A 51 4.51 28.44 -8.35
CA TRP A 51 5.40 29.55 -8.01
C TRP A 51 4.95 30.27 -6.74
N GLU A 52 5.88 30.84 -6.01
CA GLU A 52 5.63 31.80 -4.92
C GLU A 52 6.40 33.10 -5.19
N ALA A 53 5.68 34.22 -5.15
CA ALA A 53 6.24 35.55 -5.20
C ALA A 53 6.04 36.24 -3.86
N LEU A 54 7.12 36.75 -3.28
CA LEU A 54 7.07 37.66 -2.14
C LEU A 54 7.19 39.08 -2.69
N VAL A 55 6.15 39.90 -2.52
CA VAL A 55 6.11 41.28 -3.01
C VAL A 55 5.94 42.23 -1.84
N ASP A 56 6.87 43.16 -1.62
CA ASP A 56 6.80 44.15 -0.55
C ASP A 56 5.44 44.88 -0.57
N ALA A 57 4.74 44.84 0.56
CA ALA A 57 3.37 45.32 0.66
C ALA A 57 3.24 46.84 0.55
N HIS A 58 4.33 47.59 0.75
CA HIS A 58 4.36 49.04 0.66
C HIS A 58 4.92 49.54 -0.67
N SER A 59 6.05 48.98 -1.12
CA SER A 59 6.76 49.47 -2.31
C SER A 59 6.35 48.75 -3.60
N GLY A 60 5.77 47.55 -3.49
CA GLY A 60 5.52 46.67 -4.64
C GLY A 60 6.78 46.02 -5.20
N GLU A 61 7.92 46.12 -4.50
CA GLU A 61 9.18 45.46 -4.86
C GLU A 61 9.04 43.93 -4.80
N LEU A 62 9.47 43.23 -5.84
CA LEU A 62 9.57 41.77 -5.81
C LEU A 62 10.78 41.37 -4.96
N ILE A 63 10.51 40.88 -3.75
CA ILE A 63 11.51 40.45 -2.77
C ILE A 63 12.09 39.09 -3.15
N ALA A 64 11.22 38.14 -3.52
CA ALA A 64 11.61 36.81 -3.96
C ALA A 64 10.61 36.29 -4.99
N PHE A 65 11.09 35.45 -5.90
CA PHE A 65 10.27 34.70 -6.82
C PHE A 65 10.85 33.30 -6.93
N GLU A 66 10.16 32.34 -6.33
CA GLU A 66 10.66 30.99 -6.11
C GLU A 66 9.73 30.00 -6.81
N ASP A 67 10.31 28.99 -7.42
CA ASP A 67 9.57 27.80 -7.77
C ASP A 67 9.41 26.95 -6.49
N LYS A 68 8.17 26.65 -6.13
CA LYS A 68 7.79 25.76 -5.03
C LYS A 68 7.46 24.36 -5.50
N THR A 69 7.47 24.12 -6.80
CA THR A 69 7.45 22.76 -7.32
C THR A 69 8.71 22.08 -6.84
N ASN A 70 8.54 20.98 -6.10
CA ASN A 70 9.67 20.18 -5.71
C ASN A 70 10.17 19.52 -7.00
N TYR A 71 11.34 19.90 -7.50
CA TYR A 71 12.02 19.28 -8.64
C TYR A 71 13.15 18.37 -8.24
N ALA A 72 13.54 18.44 -6.96
CA ALA A 72 14.86 18.09 -6.47
C ALA A 72 15.43 16.95 -7.27
N SER A 73 16.51 17.14 -8.02
CA SER A 73 16.98 16.15 -8.99
C SER A 73 17.07 14.80 -8.31
N THR A 74 16.04 13.99 -8.58
CA THR A 74 15.58 13.12 -7.51
C THR A 74 16.32 11.85 -7.67
N ARG A 75 17.33 11.66 -6.83
CA ARG A 75 18.00 10.38 -6.83
C ARG A 75 16.96 9.31 -6.55
N THR A 76 16.81 8.36 -7.44
CA THR A 76 15.81 7.30 -7.29
C THR A 76 16.47 6.01 -6.87
N LEU A 77 15.75 5.22 -6.08
CA LEU A 77 16.13 3.87 -5.72
C LEU A 77 15.19 2.88 -6.43
N VAL A 78 15.77 2.02 -7.25
CA VAL A 78 15.03 1.01 -8.02
C VAL A 78 15.71 -0.36 -7.91
N GLY A 79 14.98 -1.42 -8.27
CA GLY A 79 15.54 -2.75 -8.40
C GLY A 79 14.57 -3.72 -9.08
N GLY A 80 15.10 -4.85 -9.53
CA GLY A 80 14.34 -5.94 -10.14
C GLY A 80 13.63 -6.77 -9.07
N VAL A 81 12.30 -6.76 -9.07
CA VAL A 81 11.44 -7.49 -8.12
C VAL A 81 10.54 -8.47 -8.87
N TYR A 82 10.13 -9.55 -8.21
CA TYR A 82 9.01 -10.38 -8.65
C TYR A 82 7.70 -9.75 -8.18
N PRO A 83 6.81 -9.29 -9.08
CA PRO A 83 5.55 -8.69 -8.66
C PRO A 83 4.60 -9.68 -7.98
N LEU A 84 4.58 -10.95 -8.40
CA LEU A 84 3.78 -12.00 -7.77
C LEU A 84 4.59 -13.25 -7.42
N ALA A 85 5.34 -13.79 -8.38
CA ALA A 85 6.09 -15.03 -8.21
C ALA A 85 7.27 -15.10 -9.19
N ASN A 86 8.06 -16.16 -9.07
CA ASN A 86 9.23 -16.47 -9.91
C ASN A 86 9.01 -17.69 -10.83
N ASP A 87 7.80 -17.86 -11.38
CA ASP A 87 7.43 -19.00 -12.24
C ASP A 87 7.74 -18.80 -13.73
N GLY A 88 8.16 -17.60 -14.12
CA GLY A 88 8.45 -17.26 -15.50
C GLY A 88 7.20 -16.99 -16.37
N ASP A 89 6.00 -17.00 -15.79
CA ASP A 89 4.77 -16.75 -16.52
C ASP A 89 4.40 -15.25 -16.48
N GLY A 90 4.37 -14.64 -17.66
CA GLY A 90 4.01 -13.24 -17.80
C GLY A 90 4.99 -12.25 -17.14
N SER A 91 4.54 -11.00 -17.04
CA SER A 91 5.29 -9.93 -16.38
C SER A 91 5.23 -10.01 -14.85
N ASP A 92 4.27 -10.75 -14.30
CA ASP A 92 4.06 -10.97 -12.87
C ASP A 92 4.86 -12.17 -12.32
N GLY A 93 5.26 -13.10 -13.19
CA GLY A 93 6.12 -14.25 -12.92
C GLY A 93 7.63 -14.06 -13.16
N THR A 94 8.03 -12.87 -13.61
CA THR A 94 9.43 -12.54 -13.95
C THR A 94 9.85 -11.22 -13.30
N LEU A 95 11.16 -10.98 -13.18
CA LEU A 95 11.64 -9.72 -12.61
C LEU A 95 11.15 -8.50 -13.42
N GLN A 96 10.66 -7.50 -12.71
CA GLN A 96 10.28 -6.18 -13.22
C GLN A 96 11.04 -5.09 -12.47
N SER A 97 11.38 -3.98 -13.14
CA SER A 97 12.01 -2.83 -12.48
C SER A 97 10.97 -2.04 -11.70
N TYR A 98 11.12 -2.01 -10.38
CA TYR A 98 10.22 -1.32 -9.46
C TYR A 98 11.00 -0.30 -8.62
N PRO A 99 10.35 0.82 -8.25
CA PRO A 99 10.86 1.64 -7.16
C PRO A 99 10.91 0.85 -5.86
N LEU A 100 11.90 1.17 -5.03
CA LEU A 100 12.04 0.61 -3.69
C LEU A 100 11.59 1.66 -2.66
N PRO A 101 10.34 1.58 -2.18
CA PRO A 101 9.76 2.61 -1.33
C PRO A 101 10.31 2.56 0.09
N PHE A 102 10.41 3.72 0.74
CA PHE A 102 10.80 3.84 2.14
C PHE A 102 12.17 3.24 2.50
N ALA A 103 13.06 3.05 1.53
CA ALA A 103 14.41 2.61 1.80
C ALA A 103 15.25 3.78 2.31
N HIS A 104 15.97 3.55 3.40
CA HIS A 104 17.01 4.44 3.87
C HIS A 104 18.16 4.48 2.86
N VAL A 105 18.46 5.71 2.44
CA VAL A 105 19.58 6.07 1.59
C VAL A 105 20.52 6.94 2.41
N THR A 106 21.75 6.49 2.57
CA THR A 106 22.83 7.23 3.23
C THR A 106 23.50 8.15 2.21
N THR A 107 23.70 9.40 2.61
CA THR A 107 24.25 10.49 1.79
C THR A 107 25.40 11.15 2.56
N GLY A 108 26.09 12.10 1.94
CA GLY A 108 27.13 12.90 2.62
C GLY A 108 26.61 13.77 3.78
N VAL A 109 25.29 14.04 3.84
CA VAL A 109 24.68 14.96 4.82
C VAL A 109 23.71 14.28 5.79
N GLY A 110 23.49 12.97 5.65
CA GLY A 110 22.60 12.21 6.53
C GLY A 110 21.97 11.00 5.83
N THR A 111 21.08 10.32 6.55
CA THR A 111 20.30 9.19 6.03
C THR A 111 18.84 9.60 5.93
N PHE A 112 18.23 9.40 4.76
CA PHE A 112 16.85 9.77 4.48
C PHE A 112 16.11 8.57 3.86
N ALA A 113 14.81 8.46 4.10
CA ALA A 113 13.99 7.44 3.46
C ALA A 113 13.54 7.91 2.07
N THR A 114 13.47 7.00 1.11
CA THR A 114 12.74 7.25 -0.14
C THR A 114 11.23 7.35 0.12
N ASP A 115 10.53 8.03 -0.78
CA ASP A 115 9.07 8.11 -0.77
C ASP A 115 8.41 6.84 -1.36
N SER A 116 7.09 6.86 -1.58
CA SER A 116 6.35 5.70 -2.10
C SER A 116 6.71 5.34 -3.56
N GLY A 117 7.23 6.32 -4.30
CA GLY A 117 7.78 6.18 -5.66
C GLY A 117 9.28 5.92 -5.69
N GLY A 118 9.92 5.63 -4.56
CA GLY A 118 11.36 5.35 -4.49
C GLY A 118 12.25 6.56 -4.75
N ASN A 119 11.71 7.78 -4.71
CA ASN A 119 12.49 9.00 -4.89
C ASN A 119 13.08 9.48 -3.55
N LEU A 120 14.28 10.03 -3.61
CA LEU A 120 14.95 10.65 -2.48
C LEU A 120 14.59 12.14 -2.42
N ALA A 121 13.73 12.53 -1.49
CA ALA A 121 13.27 13.92 -1.33
C ALA A 121 14.31 14.84 -0.66
N VAL A 122 15.59 14.74 -1.04
CA VAL A 122 16.67 15.62 -0.59
C VAL A 122 17.69 15.85 -1.72
N CYS A 123 18.10 17.11 -1.89
CA CYS A 123 19.15 17.52 -2.81
C CYS A 123 20.52 17.14 -2.22
N VAL A 124 21.17 16.14 -2.81
CA VAL A 124 22.47 15.66 -2.33
C VAL A 124 23.43 15.34 -3.47
N ASP A 125 24.67 15.81 -3.29
CA ASP A 125 25.80 15.49 -4.13
C ASP A 125 26.58 14.27 -3.65
N GLY A 126 27.43 13.76 -4.54
CA GLY A 126 28.38 12.70 -4.23
C GLY A 126 27.79 11.29 -4.27
N SER A 127 28.36 10.37 -3.51
CA SER A 127 27.88 8.98 -3.47
C SER A 127 26.71 8.85 -2.52
N ILE A 128 25.67 8.15 -2.96
CA ILE A 128 24.59 7.64 -2.11
C ILE A 128 24.69 6.12 -1.98
N SER A 129 24.19 5.57 -0.88
CA SER A 129 24.20 4.12 -0.66
C SER A 129 22.97 3.62 0.10
N THR A 130 22.63 2.34 -0.05
CA THR A 130 21.60 1.68 0.74
C THR A 130 22.04 0.30 1.22
N THR A 131 21.46 -0.14 2.33
CA THR A 131 21.54 -1.51 2.82
C THR A 131 20.16 -2.20 2.80
N LEU A 132 19.20 -1.63 2.09
CA LEU A 132 17.81 -2.10 2.02
C LEU A 132 17.15 -2.22 3.41
N ALA A 133 17.41 -1.23 4.26
CA ALA A 133 16.68 -1.00 5.51
C ALA A 133 15.79 0.23 5.35
N GLY A 134 14.73 0.35 6.16
CA GLY A 134 13.78 1.46 6.12
C GLY A 134 13.07 1.65 7.45
N PRO A 135 12.15 2.63 7.55
CA PRO A 135 11.39 2.89 8.77
C PRO A 135 10.31 1.83 9.04
N TYR A 136 9.93 1.03 8.04
CA TYR A 136 8.88 0.01 8.16
C TYR A 136 9.40 -1.42 7.95
N VAL A 137 10.48 -1.60 7.20
CA VAL A 137 11.05 -2.92 6.88
C VAL A 137 12.56 -2.86 7.00
N VAL A 138 13.18 -3.87 7.62
CA VAL A 138 14.64 -4.02 7.68
C VAL A 138 15.03 -5.38 7.13
N MET A 139 15.73 -5.41 6.00
CA MET A 139 16.14 -6.66 5.35
C MET A 139 17.39 -7.27 5.97
N SER A 140 17.40 -8.59 6.03
CA SER A 140 18.59 -9.43 6.24
C SER A 140 18.55 -10.60 5.27
N ASP A 141 19.65 -10.85 4.58
CA ASP A 141 19.77 -11.97 3.66
C ASP A 141 20.88 -12.93 4.14
N VAL A 142 20.58 -14.22 4.22
CA VAL A 142 21.56 -15.25 4.62
C VAL A 142 22.66 -15.44 3.57
N CYS A 143 22.43 -15.03 2.31
CA CYS A 143 23.44 -14.97 1.26
C CYS A 143 24.49 -13.85 1.52
N GLY A 144 24.14 -12.83 2.31
CA GLY A 144 25.05 -11.82 2.84
C GLY A 144 24.40 -10.43 2.96
N ALA A 145 25.22 -9.40 3.14
CA ALA A 145 24.70 -8.05 3.31
C ALA A 145 24.35 -7.42 1.96
N VAL A 146 23.24 -6.67 1.90
CA VAL A 146 22.98 -5.70 0.84
C VAL A 146 23.85 -4.47 1.09
N SER A 147 24.59 -4.03 0.09
CA SER A 147 25.44 -2.85 0.15
C SER A 147 25.67 -2.29 -1.25
N GLU A 148 24.70 -1.52 -1.74
CA GLU A 148 24.78 -0.90 -3.07
C GLU A 148 25.02 0.61 -2.95
N SER A 149 25.78 1.17 -3.89
CA SER A 149 26.10 2.60 -3.92
C SER A 149 26.27 3.12 -5.33
N THR A 150 25.99 4.40 -5.52
CA THR A 150 26.17 5.09 -6.80
C THR A 150 26.52 6.55 -6.57
N ALA A 151 27.26 7.14 -7.51
CA ALA A 151 27.39 8.60 -7.61
C ALA A 151 26.37 9.20 -8.58
N GLY A 152 25.62 8.37 -9.32
CA GLY A 152 24.62 8.81 -10.29
C GLY A 152 23.26 9.14 -9.67
N ALA A 153 22.35 9.55 -10.55
CA ALA A 153 20.97 9.87 -10.20
C ALA A 153 20.11 8.64 -9.89
N VAL A 154 20.49 7.44 -10.32
CA VAL A 154 19.73 6.21 -10.05
C VAL A 154 20.62 5.24 -9.29
N LEU A 155 20.22 4.91 -8.06
CA LEU A 155 20.75 3.76 -7.33
C LEU A 155 19.89 2.56 -7.74
N ASP A 156 20.42 1.75 -8.65
CA ASP A 156 19.76 0.57 -9.17
C ASP A 156 20.38 -0.68 -8.55
N LEU A 157 19.59 -1.45 -7.80
CA LEU A 157 19.97 -2.78 -7.29
C LEU A 157 19.91 -3.87 -8.41
N ALA A 158 19.72 -3.44 -9.65
CA ALA A 158 19.72 -4.24 -10.87
C ALA A 158 18.71 -5.41 -10.81
N GLY A 159 18.95 -6.42 -11.65
CA GLY A 159 18.00 -7.49 -11.94
C GLY A 159 17.49 -7.36 -13.37
N THR A 160 17.83 -8.34 -14.21
CA THR A 160 17.44 -8.31 -15.62
C THR A 160 15.92 -8.52 -15.75
N VAL A 161 15.21 -7.54 -16.30
CA VAL A 161 13.77 -7.65 -16.56
C VAL A 161 13.48 -8.88 -17.43
N GLY A 162 12.46 -9.66 -17.05
CA GLY A 162 12.08 -10.90 -17.76
C GLY A 162 12.94 -12.12 -17.40
N SER A 163 13.95 -11.97 -16.54
CA SER A 163 14.72 -13.10 -16.01
C SER A 163 14.11 -13.64 -14.72
N THR A 164 14.55 -14.85 -14.34
CA THR A 164 14.10 -15.55 -13.15
C THR A 164 15.29 -16.05 -12.31
N PRO A 165 16.17 -15.20 -11.75
CA PRO A 165 17.21 -15.65 -10.82
C PRO A 165 16.60 -16.07 -9.47
N HIS A 166 17.14 -17.11 -8.84
CA HIS A 166 16.61 -17.63 -7.57
C HIS A 166 17.71 -17.78 -6.52
N ASP A 167 17.28 -17.82 -5.26
CA ASP A 167 18.12 -18.04 -4.08
C ASP A 167 19.24 -16.99 -3.98
N CYS A 168 20.49 -17.41 -3.78
CA CYS A 168 21.64 -16.51 -3.66
C CYS A 168 22.18 -15.98 -5.00
N THR A 169 21.39 -16.07 -6.07
CA THR A 169 21.81 -15.49 -7.36
C THR A 169 21.70 -13.97 -7.28
N VAL A 170 22.82 -13.28 -7.50
CA VAL A 170 22.89 -11.81 -7.49
C VAL A 170 23.34 -11.26 -8.85
N PRO A 171 22.97 -10.01 -9.19
CA PRO A 171 23.50 -9.35 -10.38
C PRO A 171 25.03 -9.26 -10.36
N ALA A 172 25.66 -9.27 -11.54
CA ALA A 172 27.12 -9.23 -11.63
C ALA A 172 27.68 -7.92 -11.06
N GLY A 173 28.60 -8.02 -10.10
CA GLY A 173 29.22 -6.85 -9.44
C GLY A 173 28.47 -6.30 -8.24
N HIS A 174 27.32 -6.89 -7.89
CA HIS A 174 26.51 -6.49 -6.73
C HIS A 174 26.90 -7.27 -5.47
N SER A 175 26.51 -6.74 -4.31
CA SER A 175 26.72 -7.35 -3.00
C SER A 175 25.96 -8.67 -2.86
N THR A 176 26.47 -9.58 -2.01
CA THR A 176 25.93 -10.95 -1.93
C THR A 176 24.53 -11.05 -1.31
N GLY A 177 24.06 -9.99 -0.65
CA GLY A 177 22.68 -9.88 -0.17
C GLY A 177 21.70 -9.28 -1.18
N ASP A 178 22.17 -8.78 -2.33
CA ASP A 178 21.33 -8.16 -3.36
C ASP A 178 20.64 -9.23 -4.25
N THR A 179 19.88 -10.10 -3.59
CA THR A 179 19.13 -11.18 -4.22
C THR A 179 17.75 -10.68 -4.68
N ALA A 180 17.16 -11.38 -5.64
CA ALA A 180 15.77 -11.13 -6.03
C ALA A 180 14.81 -11.26 -4.84
N SER A 181 15.10 -12.18 -3.93
CA SER A 181 14.32 -12.37 -2.72
C SER A 181 14.33 -11.14 -1.81
N ALA A 182 15.52 -10.56 -1.55
CA ALA A 182 15.63 -9.37 -0.71
C ALA A 182 14.86 -8.17 -1.28
N ARG A 183 15.00 -7.92 -2.59
CA ARG A 183 14.31 -6.80 -3.27
C ARG A 183 12.79 -6.99 -3.34
N SER A 184 12.33 -8.21 -3.64
CA SER A 184 10.90 -8.50 -3.79
C SER A 184 10.18 -8.43 -2.45
N ALA A 185 10.73 -9.04 -1.40
CA ALA A 185 10.17 -8.97 -0.06
C ALA A 185 10.14 -7.51 0.46
N PHE A 186 11.23 -6.75 0.26
CA PHE A 186 11.26 -5.34 0.67
C PHE A 186 10.17 -4.50 -0.02
N SER A 187 9.97 -4.69 -1.32
CA SER A 187 8.97 -3.94 -2.08
C SER A 187 7.54 -4.30 -1.65
N GLU A 188 7.18 -5.58 -1.63
CA GLU A 188 5.80 -6.00 -1.38
C GLU A 188 5.37 -5.76 0.07
N ILE A 189 6.24 -6.08 1.05
CA ILE A 189 5.92 -5.90 2.47
C ILE A 189 5.71 -4.42 2.81
N ASN A 190 6.48 -3.52 2.19
CA ASN A 190 6.22 -2.08 2.34
C ASN A 190 4.86 -1.66 1.76
N LYS A 191 4.42 -2.27 0.65
CA LYS A 191 3.14 -1.95 -0.01
C LYS A 191 1.93 -2.47 0.76
N ILE A 192 1.95 -3.70 1.26
CA ILE A 192 0.86 -4.18 2.14
C ILE A 192 0.85 -3.41 3.47
N ALA A 193 2.02 -3.05 4.03
CA ALA A 193 2.06 -2.19 5.21
C ALA A 193 1.53 -0.77 4.95
N GLU A 194 1.75 -0.22 3.75
CA GLU A 194 1.17 1.06 3.31
C GLU A 194 -0.36 0.97 3.22
N MET A 195 -0.90 -0.11 2.66
CA MET A 195 -2.33 -0.41 2.67
C MET A 195 -2.88 -0.48 4.11
N GLY A 196 -2.22 -1.21 5.00
CA GLY A 196 -2.61 -1.28 6.41
C GLY A 196 -2.60 0.07 7.13
N ARG A 197 -1.61 0.93 6.88
CA ARG A 197 -1.54 2.27 7.48
C ARG A 197 -2.68 3.19 7.01
N GLY A 198 -3.23 2.95 5.82
CA GLY A 198 -4.42 3.66 5.34
C GLY A 198 -5.66 3.37 6.20
N HIS A 199 -5.83 2.13 6.64
CA HIS A 199 -6.97 1.73 7.47
C HIS A 199 -6.73 1.91 8.98
N LEU A 200 -5.50 1.72 9.43
CA LEU A 200 -5.11 1.74 10.84
C LEU A 200 -3.96 2.74 11.07
N PRO A 201 -4.17 4.04 10.81
CA PRO A 201 -3.10 5.03 10.85
C PRO A 201 -2.47 5.19 12.24
N ASN A 202 -3.16 4.77 13.31
CA ASN A 202 -2.64 4.87 14.68
C ASN A 202 -2.02 3.57 15.20
N ASN A 203 -2.03 2.48 14.43
CA ASN A 203 -1.38 1.24 14.84
C ASN A 203 0.15 1.43 14.87
N THR A 204 0.77 1.14 16.01
CA THR A 204 2.20 1.38 16.25
C THR A 204 3.09 0.33 15.60
N TRP A 205 2.60 -0.90 15.40
CA TRP A 205 3.36 -1.96 14.73
C TRP A 205 3.59 -1.61 13.26
N LEU A 206 2.58 -1.09 12.57
CA LEU A 206 2.67 -0.61 11.18
C LEU A 206 3.65 0.56 10.96
N ARG A 207 4.12 1.17 12.05
CA ARG A 207 5.06 2.30 12.08
C ARG A 207 6.41 1.95 12.71
N THR A 208 6.59 0.68 13.09
CA THR A 208 7.83 0.16 13.66
C THR A 208 8.54 -0.69 12.61
N PRO A 209 9.88 -0.61 12.50
CA PRO A 209 10.59 -1.43 11.52
C PRO A 209 10.40 -2.92 11.80
N LEU A 210 9.88 -3.66 10.81
CA LEU A 210 9.72 -5.12 10.84
C LEU A 210 10.98 -5.80 10.27
N PRO A 211 11.69 -6.63 11.04
CA PRO A 211 12.79 -7.43 10.53
C PRO A 211 12.29 -8.49 9.54
N VAL A 212 12.93 -8.57 8.39
CA VAL A 212 12.62 -9.55 7.35
C VAL A 212 13.88 -10.29 6.96
N GLN A 213 13.90 -11.61 7.16
CA GLN A 213 15.03 -12.47 6.83
C GLN A 213 14.69 -13.37 5.63
N VAL A 214 15.52 -13.33 4.60
CA VAL A 214 15.33 -14.11 3.37
C VAL A 214 16.45 -15.12 3.14
N ASN A 215 16.21 -16.05 2.20
CA ASN A 215 17.15 -17.11 1.79
C ASN A 215 17.67 -17.96 2.95
N ILE A 216 16.83 -18.24 3.95
CA ILE A 216 17.18 -19.14 5.06
C ILE A 216 17.48 -20.54 4.50
N VAL A 217 18.52 -21.19 5.03
CA VAL A 217 18.95 -22.54 4.62
C VAL A 217 18.03 -23.59 5.25
N ASP A 218 16.80 -23.58 4.78
CA ASP A 218 15.71 -24.52 5.02
C ASP A 218 14.80 -24.47 3.77
N THR A 219 13.77 -25.31 3.68
CA THR A 219 12.98 -25.48 2.45
C THR A 219 11.51 -25.72 2.75
N CYS A 220 10.64 -25.46 1.76
CA CYS A 220 9.20 -25.77 1.83
C CYS A 220 8.45 -25.16 3.02
N ASN A 221 8.88 -23.99 3.50
CA ASN A 221 8.17 -23.29 4.55
C ASN A 221 8.50 -21.79 4.54
N ALA A 222 7.74 -21.03 5.31
CA ALA A 222 8.07 -19.68 5.75
C ALA A 222 7.57 -19.54 7.20
N SER A 223 7.91 -18.44 7.87
CA SER A 223 7.32 -18.14 9.18
C SER A 223 7.30 -16.65 9.44
N GLY A 224 6.23 -16.20 10.08
CA GLY A 224 5.93 -14.79 10.28
C GLY A 224 5.22 -14.54 11.61
N GLY A 225 5.10 -13.27 11.93
CA GLY A 225 4.50 -12.78 13.16
C GLY A 225 4.98 -11.37 13.47
N PRO A 226 4.53 -10.79 14.60
CA PRO A 226 4.73 -9.37 14.87
C PRO A 226 6.20 -8.99 15.09
N ALA A 227 7.08 -9.96 15.37
CA ALA A 227 8.49 -9.72 15.66
C ALA A 227 9.43 -9.83 14.45
N GLN A 228 9.13 -10.70 13.48
CA GLN A 228 10.00 -10.97 12.34
C GLN A 228 9.28 -11.81 11.27
N LEU A 229 9.62 -11.59 10.01
CA LEU A 229 9.27 -12.48 8.88
C LEU A 229 10.49 -13.24 8.37
N ARG A 230 10.31 -14.49 7.97
CA ARG A 230 11.39 -15.44 7.66
C ARG A 230 11.03 -16.29 6.44
N PHE A 231 11.84 -16.20 5.39
CA PHE A 231 11.61 -16.86 4.12
C PHE A 231 12.79 -17.76 3.71
N PHE A 232 12.45 -18.91 3.15
CA PHE A 232 13.33 -20.07 2.98
C PHE A 232 13.70 -20.27 1.51
N ARG A 233 14.84 -20.92 1.27
CA ARG A 233 15.32 -21.20 -0.09
C ARG A 233 14.48 -22.23 -0.82
N SER A 234 14.66 -22.28 -2.13
CA SER A 234 14.12 -23.35 -2.96
C SER A 234 14.70 -24.71 -2.54
N GLY A 235 13.90 -25.77 -2.69
CA GLY A 235 14.27 -27.14 -2.38
C GLY A 235 13.10 -27.97 -1.86
N GLY A 236 13.29 -29.28 -1.74
CA GLY A 236 12.24 -30.19 -1.23
C GLY A 236 10.98 -30.30 -2.10
N GLY A 237 11.01 -29.77 -3.33
CA GLY A 237 9.83 -29.66 -4.21
C GLY A 237 9.14 -28.29 -4.17
N CYS A 238 9.64 -27.35 -3.37
CA CYS A 238 9.10 -26.00 -3.27
C CYS A 238 10.07 -24.96 -3.84
N THR A 239 9.51 -23.84 -4.30
CA THR A 239 10.30 -22.67 -4.70
C THR A 239 10.75 -21.87 -3.49
N ASN A 240 11.59 -20.86 -3.73
CA ASN A 240 12.04 -19.95 -2.69
C ASN A 240 10.85 -19.13 -2.18
N THR A 241 10.46 -19.32 -0.91
CA THR A 241 9.31 -18.61 -0.32
C THR A 241 9.60 -17.12 -0.13
N GLY A 242 10.86 -16.74 -0.26
CA GLY A 242 11.37 -15.38 -0.33
C GLY A 242 11.14 -14.71 -1.69
N GLU A 243 10.47 -15.35 -2.65
CA GLU A 243 10.25 -14.85 -4.01
C GLU A 243 8.77 -14.90 -4.42
N ILE A 244 7.85 -15.04 -3.45
CA ILE A 244 6.41 -15.22 -3.66
C ILE A 244 5.60 -14.20 -2.86
N ALA A 245 4.93 -13.26 -3.53
CA ALA A 245 4.15 -12.19 -2.91
C ALA A 245 3.07 -12.72 -1.96
N GLY A 246 2.36 -13.77 -2.37
CA GLY A 246 1.30 -14.36 -1.54
C GLY A 246 1.81 -14.97 -0.24
N VAL A 247 3.08 -15.39 -0.18
CA VAL A 247 3.72 -15.85 1.06
C VAL A 247 4.20 -14.66 1.89
N PHE A 248 4.69 -13.58 1.27
CA PHE A 248 5.02 -12.35 2.00
C PHE A 248 3.81 -11.80 2.75
N ASP A 249 2.70 -11.66 2.05
CA ASP A 249 1.46 -11.10 2.59
C ASP A 249 0.85 -12.01 3.66
N HIS A 250 0.94 -13.33 3.48
CA HIS A 250 0.52 -14.32 4.49
C HIS A 250 1.33 -14.14 5.78
N GLU A 251 2.66 -14.17 5.71
CA GLU A 251 3.50 -14.04 6.89
C GLU A 251 3.37 -12.65 7.56
N TRP A 252 3.18 -11.60 6.74
CA TRP A 252 2.85 -10.27 7.24
C TRP A 252 1.47 -10.22 7.92
N GLY A 253 0.49 -10.96 7.40
CA GLY A 253 -0.86 -11.07 7.95
C GLY A 253 -0.89 -11.67 9.36
N HIS A 254 -0.04 -12.66 9.65
CA HIS A 254 0.20 -13.12 11.04
C HIS A 254 0.73 -12.00 11.94
N GLY A 255 1.60 -11.14 11.40
CA GLY A 255 2.13 -9.98 12.09
C GLY A 255 1.06 -8.93 12.40
N MET A 256 0.20 -8.63 11.43
CA MET A 256 -0.90 -7.70 11.59
C MET A 256 -1.92 -8.22 12.62
N ASP A 257 -2.38 -9.47 12.49
CA ASP A 257 -3.29 -10.10 13.44
C ASP A 257 -2.67 -10.16 14.86
N GLY A 258 -1.39 -10.50 14.98
CA GLY A 258 -0.67 -10.47 16.26
C GLY A 258 -0.51 -9.07 16.88
N ALA A 259 -0.68 -8.01 16.08
CA ALA A 259 -0.56 -6.60 16.45
C ALA A 259 -1.90 -5.85 16.46
N ASP A 260 -3.01 -6.58 16.38
CA ASP A 260 -4.35 -6.05 16.59
C ASP A 260 -4.55 -5.62 18.05
N ALA A 261 -5.63 -4.87 18.31
CA ALA A 261 -5.94 -4.35 19.65
C ALA A 261 -6.08 -5.48 20.70
N ALA A 262 -6.60 -6.64 20.30
CA ALA A 262 -6.46 -7.89 21.03
C ALA A 262 -5.12 -8.55 20.63
N PRO A 263 -4.13 -8.58 21.54
CA PRO A 263 -2.79 -9.04 21.17
C PRO A 263 -2.74 -10.56 20.99
N GLY A 264 -1.91 -10.98 20.02
CA GLY A 264 -1.65 -12.38 19.72
C GLY A 264 -2.46 -12.89 18.53
N ILE A 265 -1.90 -13.87 17.83
CA ILE A 265 -2.53 -14.46 16.65
C ILE A 265 -3.83 -15.14 17.07
N SER A 266 -4.91 -14.76 16.41
CA SER A 266 -6.26 -15.28 16.59
C SER A 266 -6.33 -16.79 16.28
N ASN A 267 -7.34 -17.49 16.81
CA ASN A 267 -7.43 -18.95 16.71
C ASN A 267 -8.63 -19.42 15.85
N PRO A 268 -8.46 -20.28 14.83
CA PRO A 268 -7.20 -20.69 14.21
C PRO A 268 -6.54 -19.50 13.49
N GLY A 269 -5.22 -19.51 13.38
CA GLY A 269 -4.44 -18.32 12.98
C GLY A 269 -4.09 -18.22 11.50
N GLU A 270 -4.27 -19.29 10.72
CA GLU A 270 -3.77 -19.33 9.33
C GLU A 270 -4.67 -18.63 8.32
N GLY A 271 -5.98 -18.61 8.54
CA GLY A 271 -6.92 -18.08 7.55
C GLY A 271 -6.89 -16.56 7.43
N ILE A 272 -6.51 -15.84 8.49
CA ILE A 272 -6.46 -14.36 8.49
C ILE A 272 -5.27 -13.86 7.68
N ALA A 273 -4.15 -14.59 7.75
CA ALA A 273 -3.02 -14.41 6.87
C ALA A 273 -3.39 -14.63 5.39
N ASP A 274 -4.15 -15.70 5.08
CA ASP A 274 -4.68 -15.94 3.72
C ASP A 274 -5.64 -14.83 3.26
N ILE A 275 -6.47 -14.31 4.16
CA ILE A 275 -7.39 -13.20 3.86
C ILE A 275 -6.61 -11.95 3.46
N TYR A 276 -5.61 -11.53 4.25
CA TYR A 276 -4.78 -10.37 3.91
C TYR A 276 -4.09 -10.52 2.54
N ALA A 277 -3.50 -11.69 2.29
CA ALA A 277 -2.91 -12.00 0.98
C ALA A 277 -3.94 -11.93 -0.16
N SER A 278 -5.14 -12.46 0.04
CA SER A 278 -6.20 -12.43 -0.99
C SER A 278 -6.72 -11.02 -1.28
N LEU A 279 -6.84 -10.17 -0.27
CA LEU A 279 -7.29 -8.78 -0.42
C LEU A 279 -6.22 -7.93 -1.14
N ARG A 280 -4.95 -8.17 -0.81
CA ARG A 280 -3.82 -7.49 -1.42
C ARG A 280 -3.59 -7.91 -2.87
N LEU A 281 -3.64 -9.21 -3.18
CA LEU A 281 -3.27 -9.75 -4.49
C LEU A 281 -4.46 -10.11 -5.39
N ASN A 282 -5.70 -10.02 -4.88
CA ASN A 282 -6.93 -10.35 -5.59
C ASN A 282 -6.92 -11.76 -6.18
N THR A 283 -6.52 -12.73 -5.36
CA THR A 283 -6.44 -14.12 -5.76
C THR A 283 -6.91 -15.01 -4.63
N SER A 284 -7.57 -16.10 -4.99
CA SER A 284 -7.91 -17.16 -4.06
C SER A 284 -6.78 -18.17 -3.90
N CYS A 285 -5.87 -18.26 -4.89
CA CYS A 285 -4.71 -19.12 -4.83
C CYS A 285 -3.61 -18.46 -4.00
N ILE A 286 -3.42 -18.94 -2.77
CA ILE A 286 -2.46 -18.38 -1.84
C ILE A 286 -1.07 -18.98 -2.09
N GLY A 287 -0.13 -18.10 -2.41
CA GLY A 287 1.27 -18.46 -2.65
C GLY A 287 1.48 -19.19 -3.97
N ARG A 288 0.90 -18.71 -5.08
CA ARG A 288 1.19 -19.17 -6.45
C ARG A 288 2.68 -19.53 -6.62
N ASN A 289 2.95 -20.64 -7.31
CA ASN A 289 4.27 -21.22 -7.52
C ASN A 289 4.96 -21.78 -6.26
N PHE A 290 4.27 -21.93 -5.13
CA PHE A 290 4.89 -22.52 -3.93
C PHE A 290 5.29 -23.99 -4.16
N GLN A 291 4.42 -24.80 -4.76
CA GLN A 291 4.67 -26.21 -5.11
C GLN A 291 5.06 -26.32 -6.57
N LEU A 292 6.20 -26.97 -6.86
CA LEU A 292 6.66 -27.15 -8.23
C LEU A 292 5.88 -28.25 -8.96
N GLY A 293 4.99 -27.84 -9.87
CA GLY A 293 4.33 -28.73 -10.82
C GLY A 293 3.15 -29.53 -10.27
N ASP A 294 2.71 -29.25 -9.04
CA ASP A 294 1.58 -29.91 -8.39
C ASP A 294 0.55 -28.89 -7.90
N ASN A 295 -0.73 -29.21 -8.08
CA ASN A 295 -1.79 -28.46 -7.44
C ASN A 295 -1.85 -28.76 -5.94
N CYS A 296 -2.30 -27.78 -5.16
CA CYS A 296 -2.45 -27.93 -3.73
C CYS A 296 -3.32 -29.15 -3.36
N GLY A 297 -2.94 -29.91 -2.33
CA GLY A 297 -3.63 -31.15 -1.92
C GLY A 297 -4.97 -30.94 -1.20
N GLY A 298 -5.20 -29.76 -0.61
CA GLY A 298 -6.49 -29.35 -0.04
C GLY A 298 -7.09 -30.27 1.02
N TYR A 299 -6.25 -30.97 1.80
CA TYR A 299 -6.68 -31.87 2.88
C TYR A 299 -7.69 -32.94 2.44
N GLY A 300 -7.51 -33.48 1.23
CA GLY A 300 -8.43 -34.46 0.64
C GLY A 300 -9.43 -33.85 -0.34
N ASP A 301 -9.42 -32.53 -0.53
CA ASP A 301 -10.12 -31.82 -1.60
C ASP A 301 -9.17 -30.97 -2.46
N PRO A 302 -8.45 -31.60 -3.41
CA PRO A 302 -7.39 -30.95 -4.17
C PRO A 302 -7.84 -29.71 -4.96
N CYS A 303 -6.92 -28.76 -5.10
CA CYS A 303 -7.05 -27.60 -5.97
C CYS A 303 -7.17 -28.02 -7.45
N THR A 304 -7.99 -27.30 -8.22
CA THR A 304 -8.12 -27.56 -9.67
C THR A 304 -7.04 -26.87 -10.51
N GLN A 305 -6.49 -25.75 -10.01
CA GLN A 305 -5.52 -24.93 -10.76
C GLN A 305 -4.41 -24.30 -9.90
N CYS A 306 -4.65 -24.11 -8.59
CA CYS A 306 -3.69 -23.45 -7.72
C CYS A 306 -2.50 -24.38 -7.38
N ASP A 307 -1.31 -23.97 -7.79
CA ASP A 307 0.00 -24.55 -7.44
C ASP A 307 0.61 -23.95 -6.16
N GLY A 308 -0.15 -23.11 -5.48
CA GLY A 308 0.21 -22.55 -4.19
C GLY A 308 -0.03 -23.48 -3.01
N VAL A 309 0.00 -22.92 -1.81
CA VAL A 309 -0.21 -23.67 -0.56
C VAL A 309 -1.67 -24.13 -0.46
N ARG A 310 -2.61 -23.26 -0.82
CA ARG A 310 -4.07 -23.54 -0.80
C ARG A 310 -4.85 -22.56 -1.66
N ASP A 311 -6.08 -22.94 -2.01
CA ASP A 311 -7.06 -22.09 -2.70
C ASP A 311 -8.26 -21.82 -1.78
N ILE A 312 -8.50 -20.56 -1.42
CA ILE A 312 -9.62 -20.15 -0.55
C ILE A 312 -10.93 -19.93 -1.34
N ASP A 313 -10.99 -20.37 -2.59
CA ASP A 313 -12.20 -20.48 -3.38
C ASP A 313 -12.62 -21.95 -3.47
N TYR A 314 -13.63 -22.35 -2.70
CA TYR A 314 -14.15 -23.72 -2.73
C TYR A 314 -14.61 -24.16 -4.13
N ALA A 315 -14.98 -23.24 -5.02
CA ALA A 315 -15.39 -23.56 -6.38
C ALA A 315 -14.20 -23.95 -7.28
N LYS A 316 -12.97 -23.65 -6.85
CA LYS A 316 -11.71 -24.10 -7.48
C LYS A 316 -11.12 -25.34 -6.80
N ARG A 317 -11.95 -26.06 -6.05
CA ARG A 317 -11.64 -27.37 -5.47
C ARG A 317 -12.32 -28.48 -6.24
N SER A 318 -11.76 -29.68 -6.16
CA SER A 318 -12.28 -30.86 -6.85
C SER A 318 -13.72 -31.19 -6.48
N SER A 319 -14.12 -30.92 -5.24
CA SER A 319 -15.48 -31.15 -4.75
C SER A 319 -16.47 -30.09 -5.25
N GLY A 320 -15.99 -28.86 -5.51
CA GLY A 320 -16.82 -27.69 -5.78
C GLY A 320 -17.76 -27.30 -4.63
N ASN A 321 -17.52 -27.80 -3.41
CA ASN A 321 -18.38 -27.58 -2.25
C ASN A 321 -17.65 -26.77 -1.16
N PRO A 322 -18.35 -25.88 -0.44
CA PRO A 322 -17.76 -25.09 0.63
C PRO A 322 -17.23 -25.96 1.78
N HIS A 323 -16.03 -25.66 2.28
CA HIS A 323 -15.50 -26.26 3.49
C HIS A 323 -16.18 -25.61 4.69
N ASN A 324 -16.95 -26.37 5.46
CA ASN A 324 -17.64 -25.87 6.65
C ASN A 324 -17.09 -26.52 7.94
N ILE A 325 -17.63 -26.21 9.10
CA ILE A 325 -17.17 -26.81 10.37
C ILE A 325 -17.23 -28.36 10.34
N THR A 326 -18.19 -28.96 9.63
CA THR A 326 -18.25 -30.44 9.48
C THR A 326 -17.17 -31.03 8.57
N PHE A 327 -16.57 -30.25 7.67
CA PHE A 327 -15.41 -30.67 6.88
C PHE A 327 -14.19 -30.91 7.77
N ILE A 328 -14.04 -30.16 8.86
CA ILE A 328 -12.84 -30.17 9.70
C ILE A 328 -12.56 -31.55 10.30
N GLY A 329 -13.57 -32.18 10.92
CA GLY A 329 -13.40 -33.45 11.63
C GLY A 329 -12.72 -34.56 10.80
N PRO A 330 -13.23 -34.91 9.61
CA PRO A 330 -12.61 -35.94 8.77
C PRO A 330 -11.35 -35.48 8.03
N ALA A 331 -11.20 -34.18 7.72
CA ALA A 331 -10.14 -33.70 6.82
C ALA A 331 -8.90 -33.17 7.56
N CYS A 332 -9.09 -32.49 8.70
CA CYS A 332 -8.04 -31.70 9.34
C CYS A 332 -7.25 -32.44 10.43
N GLY A 333 -7.57 -33.71 10.69
CA GLY A 333 -6.98 -34.47 11.79
C GLY A 333 -7.48 -34.01 13.17
N SER A 334 -6.79 -34.41 14.24
CA SER A 334 -7.20 -34.15 15.63
C SER A 334 -6.00 -33.98 16.57
N GLY A 335 -6.20 -33.33 17.72
CA GLY A 335 -5.21 -33.21 18.80
C GLY A 335 -4.43 -31.89 18.85
N ASN A 336 -4.85 -30.88 18.09
CA ASN A 336 -4.26 -29.53 18.09
C ASN A 336 -5.03 -28.58 19.02
N SER A 337 -4.49 -27.37 19.24
CA SER A 337 -5.06 -26.33 20.11
C SER A 337 -6.04 -25.39 19.41
N THR A 338 -6.51 -25.77 18.22
CA THR A 338 -7.52 -25.04 17.43
C THR A 338 -8.94 -25.30 17.96
N PRO A 339 -9.94 -24.52 17.56
CA PRO A 339 -11.31 -24.67 18.08
C PRO A 339 -11.93 -26.05 17.84
N CYS A 340 -11.62 -26.70 16.71
CA CYS A 340 -12.08 -28.06 16.40
C CYS A 340 -11.03 -29.16 16.64
N GLY A 341 -9.81 -28.81 17.05
CA GLY A 341 -8.71 -29.73 17.32
C GLY A 341 -7.96 -30.27 16.08
N GLY A 342 -8.34 -29.89 14.86
CA GLY A 342 -7.63 -30.14 13.61
C GLY A 342 -6.44 -29.20 13.37
N SER A 343 -5.72 -29.39 12.27
CA SER A 343 -4.58 -28.52 11.93
C SER A 343 -5.03 -27.07 11.71
N THR A 344 -4.31 -26.09 12.26
CA THR A 344 -4.61 -24.66 12.05
C THR A 344 -4.64 -24.28 10.57
N HIS A 345 -3.79 -24.87 9.74
CA HIS A 345 -3.75 -24.64 8.29
C HIS A 345 -4.97 -25.18 7.54
N CYS A 346 -5.64 -26.19 8.09
CA CYS A 346 -6.85 -26.78 7.53
C CYS A 346 -8.10 -26.13 8.10
N GLU A 347 -8.16 -25.89 9.41
CA GLU A 347 -9.29 -25.16 10.01
C GLU A 347 -9.36 -23.71 9.53
N GLY A 348 -8.21 -23.09 9.28
CA GLY A 348 -8.12 -21.73 8.77
C GLY A 348 -8.78 -21.52 7.42
N SER A 349 -8.80 -22.55 6.56
CA SER A 349 -9.40 -22.42 5.22
C SER A 349 -10.91 -22.17 5.28
N VAL A 350 -11.60 -22.70 6.30
CA VAL A 350 -13.07 -22.57 6.46
C VAL A 350 -13.52 -21.12 6.56
N TYR A 351 -12.82 -20.31 7.36
CA TYR A 351 -13.19 -18.89 7.51
C TYR A 351 -12.52 -17.99 6.47
N ALA A 352 -11.36 -18.38 5.94
CA ALA A 352 -10.77 -17.70 4.78
C ALA A 352 -11.70 -17.80 3.56
N GLU A 353 -12.29 -18.97 3.31
CA GLU A 353 -13.33 -19.15 2.29
C GLU A 353 -14.56 -18.28 2.59
N SER A 354 -14.97 -18.16 3.86
CA SER A 354 -16.09 -17.29 4.24
C SER A 354 -15.85 -15.83 3.84
N VAL A 355 -14.65 -15.31 4.09
CA VAL A 355 -14.35 -13.91 3.73
C VAL A 355 -14.14 -13.75 2.22
N TRP A 356 -13.54 -14.73 1.53
CA TRP A 356 -13.49 -14.74 0.06
C TRP A 356 -14.88 -14.71 -0.55
N ASP A 357 -15.80 -15.53 -0.04
CA ASP A 357 -17.19 -15.58 -0.47
C ASP A 357 -17.93 -14.26 -0.26
N LEU A 358 -17.66 -13.57 0.85
CA LEU A 358 -18.29 -12.28 1.16
C LEU A 358 -18.13 -11.30 0.00
N TRP A 359 -16.90 -11.06 -0.45
CA TRP A 359 -16.66 -10.05 -1.51
C TRP A 359 -16.68 -10.61 -2.92
N ASN A 360 -16.43 -11.90 -3.11
CA ASN A 360 -16.38 -12.51 -4.44
C ASN A 360 -17.68 -13.24 -4.83
N ARG A 361 -18.69 -13.31 -3.95
CA ARG A 361 -20.02 -13.88 -4.25
C ARG A 361 -21.17 -13.08 -3.66
N ASP A 362 -21.15 -12.83 -2.36
CA ASP A 362 -22.35 -12.37 -1.65
C ASP A 362 -22.60 -10.86 -1.80
N LEU A 363 -21.56 -10.02 -1.80
CA LEU A 363 -21.66 -8.57 -2.07
C LEU A 363 -21.82 -8.24 -3.57
N ILE A 364 -21.24 -9.04 -4.46
CA ILE A 364 -21.43 -8.86 -5.91
C ILE A 364 -22.78 -9.43 -6.39
N GLY A 365 -23.38 -10.34 -5.63
CA GLY A 365 -24.67 -10.93 -5.91
C GLY A 365 -25.84 -10.03 -5.52
N ALA A 366 -27.04 -10.36 -6.00
CA ALA A 366 -28.25 -9.70 -5.56
C ALA A 366 -28.49 -9.95 -4.04
N PRO A 367 -29.01 -8.96 -3.28
CA PRO A 367 -29.53 -7.68 -3.73
C PRO A 367 -28.48 -6.56 -3.91
N PHE A 368 -27.24 -6.77 -3.44
CA PHE A 368 -26.22 -5.72 -3.36
C PHE A 368 -25.66 -5.32 -4.73
N SER A 369 -25.40 -6.31 -5.61
CA SER A 369 -24.93 -6.09 -6.99
C SER A 369 -23.71 -5.16 -7.10
N MET A 370 -22.81 -5.23 -6.12
CA MET A 370 -21.62 -4.38 -6.09
C MET A 370 -20.64 -4.72 -7.21
N SER A 371 -19.86 -3.74 -7.65
CA SER A 371 -18.65 -4.04 -8.40
C SER A 371 -17.66 -4.81 -7.52
N LEU A 372 -16.78 -5.62 -8.13
CA LEU A 372 -15.76 -6.35 -7.39
C LEU A 372 -14.86 -5.42 -6.56
N ASP A 373 -14.54 -4.24 -7.10
CA ASP A 373 -13.74 -3.24 -6.39
C ASP A 373 -14.45 -2.69 -5.16
N THR A 374 -15.76 -2.42 -5.24
CA THR A 374 -16.55 -1.99 -4.07
C THR A 374 -16.66 -3.12 -3.04
N ALA A 375 -16.98 -4.33 -3.48
CA ALA A 375 -17.14 -5.48 -2.60
C ALA A 375 -15.85 -5.83 -1.85
N ARG A 376 -14.72 -5.83 -2.58
CA ARG A 376 -13.40 -6.08 -1.98
C ARG A 376 -13.00 -4.97 -1.01
N GLU A 377 -13.29 -3.71 -1.31
CA GLU A 377 -12.97 -2.61 -0.38
C GLU A 377 -13.79 -2.69 0.91
N VAL A 378 -15.07 -3.08 0.83
CA VAL A 378 -15.88 -3.39 2.02
C VAL A 378 -15.20 -4.50 2.83
N ALA A 379 -14.85 -5.64 2.22
CA ALA A 379 -14.17 -6.72 2.92
C ALA A 379 -12.81 -6.29 3.49
N THR A 380 -12.00 -5.53 2.75
CA THR A 380 -10.72 -4.98 3.22
C THR A 380 -10.90 -4.18 4.50
N ARG A 381 -11.83 -3.23 4.50
CA ARG A 381 -12.11 -2.43 5.70
C ARG A 381 -12.56 -3.31 6.85
N LEU A 382 -13.49 -4.25 6.61
CA LEU A 382 -13.97 -5.16 7.66
C LEU A 382 -12.85 -6.04 8.21
N THR A 383 -11.90 -6.47 7.40
CA THR A 383 -10.73 -7.22 7.86
C THR A 383 -9.83 -6.37 8.76
N PHE A 384 -9.44 -5.16 8.33
CA PHE A 384 -8.55 -4.31 9.15
C PHE A 384 -9.22 -3.79 10.43
N THR A 385 -10.48 -3.36 10.35
CA THR A 385 -11.18 -2.73 11.48
C THR A 385 -11.91 -3.75 12.35
N GLY A 386 -12.53 -4.77 11.76
CA GLY A 386 -13.20 -5.85 12.49
C GLY A 386 -12.23 -6.90 13.03
N GLY A 387 -11.04 -7.07 12.45
CA GLY A 387 -10.01 -7.98 12.98
C GLY A 387 -9.54 -7.61 14.39
N GLN A 388 -9.57 -6.31 14.74
CA GLN A 388 -8.91 -5.74 15.92
C GLN A 388 -9.21 -6.44 17.26
N LEU A 389 -10.38 -7.05 17.44
CA LEU A 389 -10.80 -7.68 18.70
C LEU A 389 -11.06 -9.19 18.57
N VAL A 390 -10.71 -9.79 17.42
CA VAL A 390 -10.91 -11.22 17.18
C VAL A 390 -9.85 -12.01 17.92
N THR A 391 -10.28 -12.86 18.86
CA THR A 391 -9.38 -13.81 19.54
C THR A 391 -9.59 -15.24 19.07
N THR A 392 -10.78 -15.55 18.57
CA THR A 392 -11.12 -16.88 18.07
C THR A 392 -12.13 -16.73 16.93
N TRP A 393 -11.76 -17.09 15.71
CA TRP A 393 -12.59 -16.85 14.52
C TRP A 393 -13.94 -17.55 14.59
N PHE A 394 -13.99 -18.77 15.13
CA PHE A 394 -15.21 -19.55 15.36
C PHE A 394 -15.01 -20.62 16.45
N GLN A 395 -16.10 -21.14 17.00
CA GLN A 395 -16.16 -22.33 17.84
C GLN A 395 -16.59 -23.54 17.00
N CYS A 396 -16.17 -24.74 17.41
CA CYS A 396 -16.52 -25.98 16.71
C CYS A 396 -17.99 -26.40 16.89
N THR A 397 -18.92 -25.59 16.42
CA THR A 397 -20.36 -25.84 16.50
C THR A 397 -21.01 -25.44 15.18
N GLN A 398 -21.30 -26.43 14.35
CA GLN A 398 -21.90 -26.22 13.03
C GLN A 398 -23.21 -25.44 13.13
N GLY A 399 -23.31 -24.34 12.37
CA GLY A 399 -24.49 -23.48 12.29
C GLY A 399 -24.59 -22.44 13.40
N SER A 400 -23.59 -22.35 14.29
CA SER A 400 -23.52 -21.34 15.35
C SER A 400 -22.10 -21.08 15.86
N GLY A 401 -21.08 -21.32 15.02
CA GLY A 401 -19.68 -21.26 15.45
C GLY A 401 -19.21 -19.85 15.82
N GLY A 402 -19.77 -18.83 15.18
CA GLY A 402 -19.40 -17.43 15.31
C GLY A 402 -20.29 -16.64 16.26
N CYS A 403 -20.98 -17.26 17.21
CA CYS A 403 -21.89 -16.52 18.11
C CYS A 403 -21.21 -15.84 19.31
N PRO A 404 -19.98 -16.22 19.75
CA PRO A 404 -19.26 -15.43 20.73
C PRO A 404 -18.95 -14.02 20.22
N ALA A 405 -18.99 -13.03 21.12
CA ALA A 405 -18.73 -11.62 20.79
C ALA A 405 -17.32 -11.37 20.24
N THR A 406 -16.33 -12.20 20.59
CA THR A 406 -14.94 -12.08 20.13
C THR A 406 -14.65 -12.87 18.85
N SER A 407 -15.70 -13.33 18.15
CA SER A 407 -15.55 -14.10 16.91
C SER A 407 -15.42 -13.20 15.68
N GLY A 408 -14.84 -13.75 14.60
CA GLY A 408 -14.72 -13.03 13.34
C GLY A 408 -16.06 -12.55 12.81
N TYR A 409 -17.07 -13.42 12.83
CA TYR A 409 -18.43 -13.07 12.39
C TYR A 409 -19.02 -11.88 13.16
N MET A 410 -18.99 -11.91 14.49
CA MET A 410 -19.55 -10.82 15.30
C MET A 410 -18.76 -9.51 15.16
N ASN A 411 -17.44 -9.57 15.01
CA ASN A 411 -16.63 -8.36 14.83
C ASN A 411 -16.73 -7.79 13.42
N TYR A 412 -16.99 -8.62 12.39
CA TYR A 412 -17.34 -8.12 11.06
C TYR A 412 -18.69 -7.40 11.09
N LEU A 413 -19.69 -7.94 11.79
CA LEU A 413 -20.94 -7.21 12.00
C LEU A 413 -20.69 -5.90 12.76
N ALA A 414 -19.93 -5.92 13.86
CA ALA A 414 -19.64 -4.70 14.63
C ALA A 414 -18.89 -3.63 13.82
N ALA A 415 -18.02 -4.03 12.89
CA ALA A 415 -17.32 -3.11 12.01
C ALA A 415 -18.20 -2.61 10.85
N ASP A 416 -19.16 -3.42 10.40
CA ASP A 416 -20.15 -3.06 9.37
C ASP A 416 -21.25 -2.15 9.92
N ASP A 417 -21.53 -2.20 11.22
CA ASP A 417 -22.55 -1.41 11.91
C ASP A 417 -22.33 0.11 11.75
N ASP A 418 -23.40 0.85 11.49
CA ASP A 418 -23.35 2.29 11.21
C ASP A 418 -23.79 3.17 12.38
N ASP A 419 -24.53 2.63 13.37
CA ASP A 419 -25.16 3.42 14.44
C ASP A 419 -24.88 2.93 15.88
N GLY A 420 -24.06 1.90 16.05
CA GLY A 420 -23.74 1.27 17.33
C GLY A 420 -24.78 0.24 17.81
N ASN A 421 -25.75 -0.16 16.97
CA ASN A 421 -26.87 -0.99 17.36
C ASN A 421 -27.14 -2.18 16.40
N LEU A 422 -26.32 -3.23 16.55
CA LEU A 422 -26.48 -4.51 15.85
C LEU A 422 -27.89 -5.17 15.92
N ALA A 423 -28.76 -4.77 16.84
CA ALA A 423 -30.11 -5.34 16.95
C ALA A 423 -31.05 -4.88 15.81
N ASN A 424 -30.78 -3.73 15.18
CA ASN A 424 -31.58 -3.25 14.05
C ASN A 424 -31.04 -3.74 12.69
N GLY A 425 -29.83 -4.31 12.64
CA GLY A 425 -29.17 -4.78 11.43
C GLY A 425 -27.84 -4.06 11.23
N THR A 426 -27.19 -4.31 10.08
CA THR A 426 -26.05 -3.53 9.57
C THR A 426 -26.23 -3.37 8.06
N PRO A 427 -25.51 -2.45 7.38
CA PRO A 427 -25.69 -2.20 5.95
C PRO A 427 -25.55 -3.45 5.08
N HIS A 428 -24.66 -4.37 5.44
CA HIS A 428 -24.33 -5.57 4.67
C HIS A 428 -24.58 -6.89 5.43
N MET A 429 -25.36 -6.88 6.52
CA MET A 429 -25.56 -8.04 7.40
C MET A 429 -25.97 -9.32 6.65
N GLN A 430 -26.84 -9.22 5.65
CA GLN A 430 -27.29 -10.40 4.89
C GLN A 430 -26.16 -11.04 4.08
N ALA A 431 -25.26 -10.25 3.49
CA ALA A 431 -24.10 -10.78 2.77
C ALA A 431 -23.10 -11.42 3.74
N ILE A 432 -22.79 -10.73 4.84
CA ILE A 432 -21.90 -11.26 5.90
C ILE A 432 -22.49 -12.57 6.47
N HIS A 433 -23.77 -12.60 6.78
CA HIS A 433 -24.44 -13.81 7.25
C HIS A 433 -24.42 -14.92 6.19
N ALA A 434 -24.76 -14.64 4.93
CA ALA A 434 -24.77 -15.66 3.87
C ALA A 434 -23.39 -16.30 3.70
N ALA A 435 -22.34 -15.47 3.69
CA ALA A 435 -20.94 -15.87 3.60
C ALA A 435 -20.57 -16.83 4.74
N PHE A 436 -20.64 -16.38 5.99
CA PHE A 436 -20.26 -17.18 7.14
C PHE A 436 -21.19 -18.38 7.38
N ASN A 437 -22.48 -18.29 7.03
CA ASN A 437 -23.44 -19.39 7.19
C ASN A 437 -23.12 -20.58 6.28
N ARG A 438 -22.63 -20.30 5.06
CA ARG A 438 -22.21 -21.34 4.11
C ARG A 438 -21.13 -22.26 4.70
N HIS A 439 -20.28 -21.70 5.56
CA HIS A 439 -19.20 -22.41 6.24
C HIS A 439 -19.57 -22.86 7.68
N GLY A 440 -20.85 -22.70 8.07
CA GLY A 440 -21.36 -23.14 9.37
C GLY A 440 -21.02 -22.22 10.54
N ILE A 441 -20.56 -20.99 10.28
CA ILE A 441 -20.08 -20.06 11.31
C ILE A 441 -21.19 -19.09 11.75
N ALA A 442 -22.00 -18.57 10.84
CA ALA A 442 -22.95 -17.49 11.17
C ALA A 442 -23.99 -17.87 12.23
N CYS A 443 -24.64 -16.84 12.79
CA CYS A 443 -25.62 -16.95 13.87
C CYS A 443 -26.95 -16.34 13.50
N SER A 444 -28.03 -16.88 14.05
CA SER A 444 -29.39 -16.36 13.87
C SER A 444 -29.72 -15.14 14.75
N THR A 445 -28.82 -14.77 15.67
CA THR A 445 -28.95 -13.61 16.57
C THR A 445 -27.68 -12.77 16.47
N PRO A 446 -27.75 -11.44 16.24
CA PRO A 446 -28.97 -10.63 16.06
C PRO A 446 -29.80 -11.04 14.82
N THR A 447 -31.04 -10.56 14.73
CA THR A 447 -31.93 -10.91 13.61
C THR A 447 -31.29 -10.43 12.31
N VAL A 448 -31.08 -11.36 11.38
CA VAL A 448 -30.41 -11.08 10.10
C VAL A 448 -31.26 -10.15 9.24
N GLN A 449 -30.83 -8.89 9.13
CA GLN A 449 -31.50 -7.88 8.33
C GLN A 449 -30.50 -6.79 7.93
N ASN A 450 -30.66 -6.23 6.74
CA ASN A 450 -29.91 -5.05 6.35
C ASN A 450 -30.62 -3.81 6.88
N SER A 451 -29.88 -2.89 7.48
CA SER A 451 -30.37 -1.58 7.95
C SER A 451 -29.24 -0.57 7.90
N GLY A 452 -29.56 0.69 8.18
CA GLY A 452 -28.56 1.74 8.25
C GLY A 452 -28.25 2.38 6.90
N CYS A 453 -27.36 3.37 6.92
CA CYS A 453 -26.87 4.12 5.75
C CYS A 453 -27.98 4.69 4.84
N ALA A 454 -29.12 5.04 5.41
CA ALA A 454 -30.23 5.63 4.67
C ALA A 454 -29.81 6.99 4.10
N GLY A 455 -29.88 7.14 2.78
CA GLY A 455 -29.43 8.36 2.09
C GLY A 455 -27.95 8.37 1.74
N ALA A 456 -27.20 7.29 2.03
CA ALA A 456 -25.84 7.13 1.56
C ALA A 456 -25.75 7.15 0.01
N PRO A 457 -24.57 7.47 -0.55
CA PRO A 457 -24.40 7.57 -1.98
C PRO A 457 -24.74 6.29 -2.72
N THR A 458 -25.58 6.37 -3.76
CA THR A 458 -25.97 5.19 -4.58
C THR A 458 -25.38 5.21 -5.99
N ALA A 459 -24.58 6.23 -6.32
CA ALA A 459 -23.95 6.37 -7.63
C ALA A 459 -22.43 6.43 -7.49
N ALA A 460 -21.72 5.83 -8.43
CA ALA A 460 -20.27 5.93 -8.50
C ALA A 460 -19.84 7.32 -8.99
N PRO A 461 -18.83 7.96 -8.37
CA PRO A 461 -18.23 9.17 -8.94
C PRO A 461 -17.52 8.83 -10.26
N THR A 462 -17.53 9.77 -11.22
CA THR A 462 -16.70 9.65 -12.42
C THR A 462 -15.37 10.33 -12.16
N VAL A 463 -14.27 9.56 -12.21
CA VAL A 463 -12.91 10.03 -11.91
C VAL A 463 -12.16 10.40 -13.18
N THR A 464 -11.39 11.48 -13.11
CA THR A 464 -10.40 11.89 -14.11
C THR A 464 -9.08 12.17 -13.41
N THR A 465 -7.98 11.82 -14.06
CA THR A 465 -6.62 12.00 -13.55
C THR A 465 -5.81 12.89 -14.49
N GLN A 466 -4.97 13.75 -13.92
CA GLN A 466 -3.99 14.55 -14.62
C GLN A 466 -2.60 14.26 -14.04
N ALA A 467 -1.63 14.03 -14.93
CA ALA A 467 -0.24 13.83 -14.52
C ALA A 467 0.33 15.14 -13.98
N LEU A 468 1.05 15.05 -12.86
CA LEU A 468 1.92 16.10 -12.35
C LEU A 468 3.34 15.55 -12.29
N ASP A 469 4.31 16.40 -11.97
CA ASP A 469 5.65 15.92 -11.63
C ASP A 469 5.62 15.17 -10.31
N ARG A 470 6.05 13.90 -10.33
CA ARG A 470 6.07 13.00 -9.17
C ARG A 470 4.75 13.00 -8.39
N GLY A 471 3.64 13.16 -9.11
CA GLY A 471 2.34 13.33 -8.50
C GLY A 471 1.20 13.20 -9.50
N ALA A 472 -0.02 13.26 -8.99
CA ALA A 472 -1.22 13.26 -9.80
C ALA A 472 -2.29 14.16 -9.19
N LEU A 473 -3.01 14.88 -10.05
CA LEU A 473 -4.27 15.52 -9.68
C LEU A 473 -5.42 14.58 -10.03
N VAL A 474 -6.18 14.17 -9.03
CA VAL A 474 -7.38 13.34 -9.15
C VAL A 474 -8.59 14.24 -8.96
N SER A 475 -9.53 14.21 -9.88
CA SER A 475 -10.78 14.99 -9.82
C SER A 475 -11.97 14.11 -10.11
N TRP A 476 -13.14 14.40 -9.54
CA TRP A 476 -14.34 13.62 -9.77
C TRP A 476 -15.62 14.44 -9.74
N THR A 477 -16.71 13.82 -10.20
CA THR A 477 -18.06 14.39 -10.12
C THR A 477 -18.60 14.31 -8.70
N ALA A 478 -19.26 15.37 -8.21
CA ALA A 478 -20.00 15.32 -6.96
C ALA A 478 -21.13 14.28 -7.02
N VAL A 479 -21.34 13.55 -5.93
CA VAL A 479 -22.35 12.50 -5.77
C VAL A 479 -23.36 12.93 -4.70
N ALA A 480 -24.65 12.74 -4.98
CA ALA A 480 -25.71 13.05 -4.02
C ALA A 480 -25.65 12.09 -2.81
N GLY A 481 -25.87 12.64 -1.60
CA GLY A 481 -25.77 11.88 -0.35
C GLY A 481 -24.34 11.67 0.15
N ALA A 482 -23.34 12.25 -0.52
CA ALA A 482 -21.93 12.14 -0.09
C ALA A 482 -21.55 13.24 0.89
N ASP A 483 -21.06 12.85 2.06
CA ASP A 483 -20.48 13.74 3.07
C ASP A 483 -18.98 13.90 2.87
N SER A 484 -18.31 12.85 2.37
CA SER A 484 -16.90 12.86 2.00
C SER A 484 -16.61 11.90 0.83
N TYR A 485 -15.35 11.90 0.39
CA TYR A 485 -14.83 10.99 -0.62
C TYR A 485 -13.51 10.42 -0.13
N ARG A 486 -13.40 9.09 -0.17
CA ARG A 486 -12.15 8.37 0.05
C ARG A 486 -11.43 8.13 -1.26
N VAL A 487 -10.15 8.47 -1.28
CA VAL A 487 -9.28 8.35 -2.46
C VAL A 487 -8.31 7.21 -2.24
N TYR A 488 -8.31 6.27 -3.17
CA TYR A 488 -7.52 5.06 -3.14
C TYR A 488 -6.52 5.04 -4.28
N ARG A 489 -5.28 4.60 -4.00
CA ARG A 489 -4.21 4.42 -4.98
C ARG A 489 -3.78 2.96 -5.05
N THR A 490 -3.43 2.51 -6.25
CA THR A 490 -2.71 1.24 -6.46
C THR A 490 -1.83 1.31 -7.70
N GLU A 491 -0.93 0.34 -7.85
CA GLU A 491 0.12 0.32 -8.86
C GLU A 491 0.64 -1.10 -9.12
N GLY A 492 1.48 -1.26 -10.14
CA GLY A 492 2.11 -2.52 -10.49
C GLY A 492 1.36 -3.30 -11.59
N VAL A 493 1.84 -4.51 -11.88
CA VAL A 493 1.40 -5.33 -13.03
C VAL A 493 -0.10 -5.65 -13.06
N ALA A 494 -0.78 -5.75 -11.92
CA ALA A 494 -2.22 -5.99 -11.87
C ALA A 494 -3.06 -4.69 -11.87
N GLY A 495 -2.43 -3.51 -11.82
CA GLY A 495 -3.10 -2.21 -11.82
C GLY A 495 -4.23 -2.14 -10.80
N CYS A 496 -5.43 -1.74 -11.23
CA CYS A 496 -6.61 -1.65 -10.36
C CYS A 496 -7.00 -2.98 -9.68
N ASN A 497 -6.59 -4.13 -10.25
CA ASN A 497 -6.88 -5.43 -9.67
C ASN A 497 -6.03 -5.74 -8.45
N TYR A 498 -4.99 -4.96 -8.11
CA TYR A 498 -4.34 -5.05 -6.80
C TYR A 498 -5.19 -4.42 -5.69
N GLY A 499 -4.89 -4.82 -4.45
CA GLY A 499 -5.32 -4.11 -3.25
C GLY A 499 -4.85 -2.65 -3.29
N LYS A 500 -5.59 -1.77 -2.63
CA LYS A 500 -5.43 -0.32 -2.76
C LYS A 500 -5.12 0.30 -1.41
N THR A 501 -4.27 1.31 -1.42
CA THR A 501 -3.99 2.15 -0.26
C THR A 501 -5.01 3.27 -0.19
N LEU A 502 -5.68 3.44 0.94
CA LEU A 502 -6.42 4.67 1.26
C LEU A 502 -5.41 5.81 1.51
N ILE A 503 -5.33 6.76 0.58
CA ILE A 503 -4.35 7.86 0.64
C ILE A 503 -4.93 9.17 1.16
N GLY A 504 -6.26 9.28 1.24
CA GLY A 504 -6.89 10.49 1.75
C GLY A 504 -8.41 10.44 1.78
N GLU A 505 -8.98 11.35 2.55
CA GLU A 505 -10.41 11.61 2.62
C GLU A 505 -10.67 13.12 2.56
N THR A 506 -11.65 13.55 1.77
CA THR A 506 -11.97 14.98 1.59
C THR A 506 -13.44 15.19 1.28
N ALA A 507 -14.01 16.31 1.74
CA ALA A 507 -15.35 16.75 1.33
C ALA A 507 -15.35 17.42 -0.06
N GLY A 508 -14.17 17.78 -0.58
CA GLY A 508 -14.02 18.33 -1.92
C GLY A 508 -14.11 17.26 -3.00
N THR A 509 -14.09 17.70 -4.26
CA THR A 509 -14.15 16.80 -5.43
C THR A 509 -12.82 16.66 -6.16
N THR A 510 -11.73 16.96 -5.47
CA THR A 510 -10.37 16.94 -6.00
C THR A 510 -9.38 16.52 -4.92
N TRP A 511 -8.34 15.79 -5.31
CA TRP A 511 -7.22 15.40 -4.46
C TRP A 511 -5.91 15.52 -5.25
N THR A 512 -4.90 16.13 -4.65
CA THR A 512 -3.53 16.13 -5.18
C THR A 512 -2.75 15.06 -4.45
N ASP A 513 -2.41 13.99 -5.16
CA ASP A 513 -1.45 13.01 -4.68
C ASP A 513 -0.03 13.54 -4.92
N GLY A 514 0.58 14.03 -3.84
CA GLY A 514 1.93 14.58 -3.82
C GLY A 514 2.91 13.71 -3.02
N ASP A 515 2.61 12.43 -2.79
CA ASP A 515 3.41 11.52 -1.96
C ASP A 515 4.71 11.04 -2.64
N GLY A 516 5.19 11.79 -3.65
CA GLY A 516 6.40 11.46 -4.38
C GLY A 516 6.23 10.19 -5.21
N LEU A 517 5.43 10.28 -6.27
CA LEU A 517 5.22 9.19 -7.21
C LEU A 517 6.43 9.05 -8.16
N ALA A 518 6.66 7.85 -8.69
CA ALA A 518 7.69 7.62 -9.70
C ALA A 518 7.20 8.11 -11.07
N ASN A 519 7.92 9.04 -11.67
CA ASN A 519 7.64 9.48 -13.04
C ASN A 519 7.76 8.31 -14.05
N GLY A 520 6.85 8.27 -15.02
CA GLY A 520 6.76 7.20 -16.02
C GLY A 520 6.11 5.91 -15.53
N ARG A 521 5.88 5.75 -14.21
CA ARG A 521 5.17 4.60 -13.65
C ARG A 521 3.68 4.86 -13.61
N THR A 522 2.88 3.86 -13.98
CA THR A 522 1.41 4.00 -13.97
C THR A 522 0.87 3.76 -12.57
N TYR A 523 0.10 4.74 -12.08
CA TYR A 523 -0.71 4.67 -10.87
C TYR A 523 -2.18 4.66 -11.24
N ASN A 524 -2.99 3.96 -10.46
CA ASN A 524 -4.43 3.83 -10.66
C ASN A 524 -5.16 4.38 -9.44
N TYR A 525 -6.19 5.19 -9.70
CA TYR A 525 -6.99 5.82 -8.66
C TYR A 525 -8.44 5.34 -8.71
N MET A 526 -8.99 5.12 -7.52
CA MET A 526 -10.39 4.80 -7.29
C MET A 526 -10.92 5.75 -6.22
N VAL A 527 -12.13 6.25 -6.41
CA VAL A 527 -12.78 7.13 -5.45
C VAL A 527 -14.11 6.52 -5.03
N ILE A 528 -14.37 6.51 -3.73
CA ILE A 528 -15.64 6.09 -3.14
C ILE A 528 -16.25 7.28 -2.45
N ALA A 529 -17.50 7.61 -2.81
CA ALA A 529 -18.32 8.56 -2.08
C ALA A 529 -18.80 7.90 -0.78
N MET A 530 -18.65 8.61 0.34
CA MET A 530 -19.04 8.13 1.67
C MET A 530 -20.26 8.91 2.17
N GLY A 531 -21.22 8.21 2.79
CA GLY A 531 -22.30 8.83 3.55
C GLY A 531 -21.89 9.15 4.98
N ASP A 532 -22.88 9.29 5.86
CA ASP A 532 -22.67 9.54 7.29
C ASP A 532 -22.14 8.27 7.97
N GLY A 533 -20.83 8.22 8.19
CA GLY A 533 -20.15 7.13 8.90
C GLY A 533 -19.35 6.18 8.00
N ASP A 534 -18.40 5.48 8.62
CA ASP A 534 -17.40 4.68 7.93
C ASP A 534 -17.96 3.46 7.20
N ALA A 535 -19.12 2.95 7.60
CA ALA A 535 -19.77 1.79 6.99
C ALA A 535 -20.60 2.15 5.74
N CYS A 536 -20.89 3.43 5.53
CA CYS A 536 -21.80 3.91 4.49
C CYS A 536 -21.10 4.16 3.16
N PHE A 537 -20.61 3.07 2.57
CA PHE A 537 -19.95 3.06 1.27
C PHE A 537 -20.93 3.29 0.11
N GLY A 538 -20.61 4.23 -0.76
CA GLY A 538 -21.17 4.27 -2.11
C GLY A 538 -20.47 3.30 -3.06
N PRO A 539 -21.00 3.13 -4.29
CA PRO A 539 -20.30 2.40 -5.34
C PRO A 539 -18.96 3.06 -5.68
N ALA A 540 -17.92 2.26 -5.83
CA ALA A 540 -16.61 2.72 -6.27
C ALA A 540 -16.64 3.24 -7.71
N SER A 541 -15.85 4.27 -7.99
CA SER A 541 -15.60 4.72 -9.36
C SER A 541 -14.96 3.61 -10.19
N ALA A 542 -15.12 3.69 -11.51
CA ALA A 542 -14.16 3.03 -12.39
C ALA A 542 -12.73 3.55 -12.09
N CYS A 543 -11.73 2.69 -12.21
CA CYS A 543 -10.35 3.09 -12.02
C CYS A 543 -9.87 4.05 -13.11
N SER A 544 -9.16 5.11 -12.71
CA SER A 544 -8.51 6.04 -13.63
C SER A 544 -7.00 5.92 -13.50
N ALA A 545 -6.32 5.64 -14.60
CA ALA A 545 -4.87 5.49 -14.64
C ALA A 545 -4.18 6.80 -15.01
N VAL A 546 -2.97 7.02 -14.49
CA VAL A 546 -2.10 8.13 -14.87
C VAL A 546 -0.65 7.73 -14.65
N ALA A 547 0.22 8.16 -15.55
CA ALA A 547 1.66 8.10 -15.35
C ALA A 547 2.14 9.52 -15.07
N PRO A 548 2.68 9.82 -13.86
CA PRO A 548 3.32 11.09 -13.57
C PRO A 548 4.41 11.37 -14.59
N THR A 549 4.57 12.63 -14.95
CA THR A 549 5.53 13.06 -15.97
C THR A 549 6.41 14.14 -15.39
N PRO A 550 7.73 14.11 -15.65
CA PRO A 550 8.61 15.20 -15.22
C PRO A 550 8.05 16.53 -15.71
N ALA A 551 7.96 17.50 -14.82
CA ALA A 551 7.61 18.85 -15.24
C ALA A 551 8.71 19.38 -16.18
N ALA A 552 8.33 20.25 -17.11
CA ALA A 552 9.30 20.84 -18.02
C ALA A 552 10.28 21.71 -17.22
N ASN A 553 11.54 21.29 -17.13
CA ASN A 553 12.61 22.12 -16.58
C ASN A 553 12.58 23.46 -17.31
N LEU A 554 12.56 24.56 -16.55
CA LEU A 554 12.58 25.89 -17.13
C LEU A 554 13.97 26.14 -17.74
N ALA A 555 14.12 25.89 -19.04
CA ALA A 555 15.36 26.21 -19.75
C ALA A 555 15.54 27.74 -19.80
N ILE A 556 16.45 28.26 -18.96
CA ILE A 556 16.82 29.67 -18.99
C ILE A 556 17.60 29.94 -20.29
N ARG A 557 17.07 30.82 -21.14
CA ARG A 557 17.85 31.41 -22.24
C ARG A 557 18.90 32.35 -21.63
N PRO A 558 20.17 32.33 -22.08
CA PRO A 558 21.27 32.93 -21.34
C PRO A 558 21.17 34.46 -21.29
N ALA A 559 20.63 34.98 -20.19
CA ALA A 559 21.25 36.08 -19.47
C ALA A 559 22.17 35.46 -18.40
N ALA A 560 23.17 36.18 -17.90
CA ALA A 560 24.19 35.59 -17.02
C ALA A 560 23.55 35.16 -15.69
N VAL A 561 23.19 33.89 -15.59
CA VAL A 561 22.68 33.26 -14.37
C VAL A 561 23.81 32.47 -13.74
N THR A 562 24.15 32.81 -12.50
CA THR A 562 25.12 32.06 -11.69
C THR A 562 24.35 31.25 -10.66
N ILE A 563 24.49 29.93 -10.72
CA ILE A 563 24.02 28.98 -9.70
C ILE A 563 25.10 28.89 -8.60
N PHE A 564 24.72 28.93 -7.32
CA PHE A 564 25.68 29.00 -6.20
C PHE A 564 25.76 27.74 -5.35
N ASP A 565 24.73 26.92 -5.37
CA ASP A 565 24.50 25.72 -4.58
C ASP A 565 23.57 24.78 -5.36
N GLY A 566 23.28 23.59 -4.81
CA GLY A 566 22.42 22.58 -5.42
C GLY A 566 23.11 21.24 -5.61
N ASP A 567 22.61 20.46 -6.56
CA ASP A 567 23.05 19.08 -6.84
C ASP A 567 23.95 18.95 -8.09
N GLY A 568 24.44 20.08 -8.57
CA GLY A 568 25.48 20.15 -9.59
C GLY A 568 25.02 19.82 -11.01
N ASP A 569 23.72 19.74 -11.27
CA ASP A 569 23.19 19.63 -12.62
C ASP A 569 23.14 21.00 -13.36
N ALA A 570 22.64 21.01 -14.59
CA ALA A 570 22.62 22.21 -15.45
C ALA A 570 21.28 22.97 -15.42
N PHE A 571 20.33 22.52 -14.62
CA PHE A 571 18.98 23.06 -14.50
C PHE A 571 18.88 23.90 -13.22
N LEU A 572 17.99 24.91 -13.23
CA LEU A 572 17.64 25.63 -12.01
C LEU A 572 16.36 25.00 -11.49
N ASP A 573 16.46 24.31 -10.37
CA ASP A 573 15.35 23.61 -9.75
C ASP A 573 15.25 24.01 -8.26
N ASN A 574 14.46 23.33 -7.42
CA ASN A 574 14.36 23.70 -6.00
C ASN A 574 15.59 23.26 -5.16
N CYS A 575 16.60 22.66 -5.78
CA CYS A 575 17.90 22.36 -5.22
C CYS A 575 18.87 23.54 -5.35
N GLU A 576 18.74 24.37 -6.38
CA GLU A 576 19.66 25.47 -6.68
C GLU A 576 19.10 26.83 -6.26
N SER A 577 19.96 27.66 -5.71
CA SER A 577 19.81 29.12 -5.67
C SER A 577 20.59 29.71 -6.84
N ALA A 578 19.92 30.56 -7.62
CA ALA A 578 20.55 31.26 -8.72
C ALA A 578 20.35 32.78 -8.65
N ARG A 579 21.36 33.53 -9.11
CA ARG A 579 21.26 34.98 -9.32
C ARG A 579 21.29 35.27 -10.79
N VAL A 580 20.28 36.00 -11.25
CA VAL A 580 20.25 36.60 -12.57
C VAL A 580 21.04 37.92 -12.51
N THR A 581 22.03 38.08 -13.38
CA THR A 581 22.77 39.34 -13.58
C THR A 581 22.49 39.98 -14.92
#